data_AF-A0A9E4B817-F1
#
_entry.id   AF-A0A9E4B817-F1
#
_cell.length_a   1.000
_cell.length_b   1.000
_cell.length_c   1.000
_cell.angle_alpha   90.00
_cell.angle_beta   90.00
_cell.angle_gamma   90.00
#
_symmetry.space_group_name_H-M   'P 1'
#
loop_
_entity.id
_entity.type
_entity.pdbx_description
1 polymer ?
#
loop_
_entity_poly.entity_id
_entity_poly.type
_entity_poly.pdbx_seq_one_letter_code
_entity_poly.pdbx_strand_id
1 'polypeptide(L)' 'MRLRQMVEIMNRIEPEMHSPIAAYAWFRSVRLPGFGGATPDMLVRDGKGEHVHAYLDRVAAGGYA' A
#
# COMPACT_ATOMS: atom_id res chain seq x y z
N MET A 1 15.21 -3.48 -5.75
CA MET A 1 15.28 -2.17 -5.06
C MET A 1 13.99 -1.94 -4.27
N ARG A 2 14.03 -1.95 -2.92
CA ARG A 2 12.82 -1.79 -2.08
C ARG A 2 12.31 -0.34 -2.00
N LEU A 3 13.21 0.64 -2.11
CA LEU A 3 12.86 2.06 -2.07
C LEU A 3 11.92 2.47 -3.21
N ARG A 4 12.16 1.95 -4.43
CA ARG A 4 11.32 2.24 -5.59
C ARG A 4 9.88 1.78 -5.37
N GLN A 5 9.70 0.54 -4.92
CA GLN A 5 8.38 -0.02 -4.63
C GLN A 5 7.64 0.75 -3.54
N MET A 6 8.34 1.18 -2.49
CA MET A 6 7.76 2.03 -1.46
C MET A 6 7.23 3.34 -2.05
N VAL A 7 8.03 4.01 -2.88
CA VAL A 7 7.63 5.27 -3.53
C VAL A 7 6.45 5.05 -4.48
N GLU A 8 6.44 3.96 -5.26
CA GLU A 8 5.33 3.61 -6.15
C GLU A 8 4.02 3.36 -5.38
N ILE A 9 4.08 2.71 -4.22
CA ILE A 9 2.92 2.49 -3.35
C ILE A 9 2.42 3.81 -2.75
N MET A 10 3.34 4.65 -2.25
CA MET A 10 3.00 5.96 -1.68
C MET A 10 2.30 6.85 -2.72
N ASN A 11 2.84 6.95 -3.94
CA ASN A 11 2.23 7.73 -5.03
C ASN A 11 0.83 7.25 -5.39
N ARG A 12 0.54 5.95 -5.25
CA ARG A 12 -0.79 5.38 -5.53
C ARG A 12 -1.83 5.71 -4.46
N ILE A 13 -1.43 5.75 -3.18
CA ILE A 13 -2.35 5.98 -2.06
C ILE A 13 -2.43 7.47 -1.65
N GLU A 14 -1.46 8.29 -2.06
CA GLU A 14 -1.47 9.74 -1.88
C GLU A 14 -2.77 10.42 -2.33
N PRO A 15 -3.36 10.15 -3.52
CA PRO A 15 -4.62 10.78 -3.92
C PRO A 15 -5.79 10.43 -2.99
N GLU A 16 -5.84 9.20 -2.47
CA GLU A 16 -6.89 8.78 -1.53
C GLU A 16 -6.73 9.44 -0.16
N MET A 17 -5.49 9.56 0.31
CA MET A 17 -5.16 10.09 1.63
C MET A 17 -5.09 11.62 1.67
N HIS A 18 -5.06 12.27 0.51
CA HIS A 18 -4.94 13.73 0.32
C HIS A 18 -3.76 14.35 1.11
N SER A 19 -2.79 13.54 1.54
CA SER A 19 -1.65 13.95 2.35
C SER A 19 -0.53 12.90 2.30
N PRO A 20 0.71 13.30 1.98
CA PRO A 20 1.85 12.39 1.93
C PRO A 20 2.19 11.81 3.30
N ILE A 21 1.92 12.55 4.38
CA ILE A 21 2.11 12.07 5.75
C ILE A 21 1.04 11.04 6.12
N ALA A 22 -0.20 11.22 5.68
CA ALA A 22 -1.26 10.23 5.86
C ALA A 22 -0.99 8.96 5.04
N ALA A 23 -0.50 9.09 3.81
CA ALA A 23 -0.04 7.96 2.99
C ALA A 23 1.07 7.16 3.69
N TYR A 24 2.06 7.85 4.25
CA TYR A 24 3.11 7.19 5.03
C TYR A 24 2.59 6.53 6.31
N ALA A 25 1.67 7.18 7.03
CA ALA A 25 1.03 6.63 8.21
C ALA A 25 0.21 5.38 7.88
N TRP A 26 -0.52 5.38 6.77
CA TRP A 26 -1.21 4.21 6.25
C TRP A 26 -0.24 3.07 5.93
N PHE A 27 0.84 3.38 5.19
CA PHE A 27 1.84 2.41 4.76
C PHE A 27 2.46 1.63 5.93
N ARG A 28 2.66 2.29 7.08
CA ARG A 28 3.28 1.69 8.27
C ARG A 28 2.29 1.10 9.27
N SER A 29 1.05 1.61 9.33
CA SER A 29 0.11 1.29 10.43
C SER A 29 -1.11 0.49 9.98
N VAL A 30 -1.48 0.54 8.70
CA VAL A 30 -2.69 -0.13 8.22
C VAL A 30 -2.37 -1.56 7.81
N ARG A 31 -3.10 -2.50 8.43
CA ARG A 31 -2.99 -3.92 8.15
C ARG A 31 -3.86 -4.27 6.96
N LEU A 32 -3.26 -4.90 5.94
CA LEU A 32 -3.99 -5.26 4.73
C LEU A 32 -4.85 -6.52 4.98
N PRO A 33 -6.17 -6.47 4.72
CA PRO A 33 -7.00 -7.66 4.80
C PRO A 33 -6.56 -8.68 3.75
N GLY A 34 -6.53 -9.96 4.13
CA GLY A 34 -6.02 -11.05 3.28
C GLY A 34 -4.51 -11.30 3.36
N PHE A 35 -3.75 -10.50 4.11
CA PHE A 35 -2.29 -10.66 4.29
C PHE A 35 -1.90 -11.06 5.71
N GLY A 36 -2.78 -11.75 6.44
CA GLY A 36 -2.51 -12.17 7.83
C GLY A 36 -2.29 -10.99 8.80
N GLY A 37 -2.78 -9.80 8.45
CA GLY A 37 -2.55 -8.60 9.22
C GLY A 37 -1.18 -7.94 8.98
N ALA A 38 -0.46 -8.30 7.91
CA ALA A 38 0.76 -7.60 7.51
C ALA A 38 0.45 -6.17 7.03
N THR A 39 1.36 -5.24 7.30
CA THR A 39 1.31 -3.88 6.75
C THR A 39 2.02 -3.81 5.40
N PRO A 40 1.74 -2.79 4.58
CA PRO A 40 2.49 -2.51 3.36
C PRO A 40 4.00 -2.46 3.57
N ASP A 41 4.46 -1.83 4.67
CA ASP A 41 5.87 -1.82 5.08
C ASP A 41 6.45 -3.23 5.20
N MET A 42 5.75 -4.11 5.94
CA MET A 42 6.19 -5.50 6.13
C MET A 42 6.30 -6.25 4.81
N LEU A 43 5.33 -6.08 3.92
CA LEU A 43 5.32 -6.74 2.61
C LEU A 43 6.46 -6.23 1.71
N VAL A 44 6.70 -4.92 1.65
CA VAL A 44 7.83 -4.36 0.89
C VAL A 44 9.17 -4.84 1.46
N ARG A 45 9.30 -4.89 2.78
CA ARG A 45 10.48 -5.42 3.48
C ARG A 45 10.68 -6.91 3.30
N ASP A 46 9.63 -7.68 3.06
CA ASP A 46 9.71 -9.10 2.72
C ASP A 46 9.97 -9.34 1.22
N GLY A 47 10.04 -8.27 0.40
CA GLY A 47 10.18 -8.39 -1.06
C GLY A 47 8.86 -8.68 -1.79
N LYS A 48 7.73 -8.61 -1.09
CA LYS A 48 6.38 -8.83 -1.58
C LYS A 48 5.66 -7.53 -1.96
N GLY A 49 6.39 -6.51 -2.41
CA GLY A 49 5.82 -5.20 -2.79
C GLY A 49 4.73 -5.29 -3.85
N GLU A 50 4.87 -6.21 -4.82
CA GLU A 50 3.87 -6.47 -5.86
C GLU A 50 2.50 -6.87 -5.29
N HIS A 51 2.47 -7.54 -4.13
CA HIS A 51 1.22 -7.91 -3.50
C HIS A 51 0.45 -6.69 -2.98
N VAL A 52 1.16 -5.66 -2.51
CA VAL A 52 0.55 -4.38 -2.12
C VAL A 52 -0.01 -3.68 -3.35
N HIS A 53 0.71 -3.70 -4.47
CA HIS A 53 0.21 -3.15 -5.73
C HIS A 53 -1.06 -3.87 -6.20
N ALA A 54 -1.09 -5.20 -6.16
CA ALA A 54 -2.27 -5.98 -6.51
C ALA A 54 -3.45 -5.74 -5.56
N TYR A 55 -3.18 -5.54 -4.27
CA TYR A 55 -4.21 -5.16 -3.29
C TYR A 55 -4.83 -3.80 -3.64
N LEU A 56 -4.00 -2.78 -3.88
CA LEU A 56 -4.47 -1.45 -4.24
C LEU A 56 -5.28 -1.48 -5.56
N ASP A 57 -4.86 -2.31 -6.52
CA ASP A 57 -5.58 -2.50 -7.78
C ASP A 57 -6.99 -3.07 -7.56
N ARG A 58 -7.12 -4.08 -6.69
CA ARG A 58 -8.43 -4.63 -6.31
C ARG A 58 -9.30 -3.62 -5.56
N VAL A 59 -8.72 -2.85 -4.66
CA VAL A 59 -9.46 -1.80 -3.92
C VAL A 59 -9.96 -0.73 -4.89
N ALA A 60 -9.12 -0.28 -5.81
CA ALA A 60 -9.52 0.67 -6.86
C ALA A 60 -10.60 0.10 -7.79
N ALA A 61 -10.50 -1.19 -8.17
CA ALA A 61 -11.49 -1.86 -8.99
C ALA A 61 -12.83 -2.10 -8.26
N GLY A 62 -12.81 -2.29 -6.94
CA GLY A 62 -13.99 -2.50 -6.11
C GLY A 62 -14.64 -1.22 -5.58
N GLY A 63 -13.99 -0.07 -5.71
CA GLY A 63 -14.44 1.23 -5.19
C GLY A 63 -15.35 2.04 -6.14
N TYR A 64 -15.64 1.51 -7.34
CA TYR A 64 -16.64 2.06 -8.25
C TYR A 64 -17.89 1.16 -8.27
N ALA A 65 -18.71 1.23 -7.22
CA ALA A 65 -20.09 0.72 -7.21
C ALA A 65 -20.98 1.62 -6.37
#